data_AF-A0A7R7WCW7-F1
#
_entry.id   AF-A0A7R7WCW7-F1
#
_cell.length_a   1.000
_cell.length_b   1.000
_cell.length_c   1.000
_cell.angle_alpha   90.00
_cell.angle_beta   90.00
_cell.angle_gamma   90.00
#
_symmetry.space_group_name_H-M   'P 1'
#
loop_
_entity.id
_entity.type
_entity.pdbx_description
1 polymer ?
#
loop_
_entity_poly.entity_id
_entity_poly.type
_entity_poly.pdbx_seq_one_letter_code
_entity_poly.pdbx_strand_id
1 'polypeptide(L)'
;MNLLAAAGIYVISDLSNPTQSIDRSDPAWETSLYTRYTNVIDELIQYNNTLGFFAGNEVSNDVATTDASAFVKAAVRDTKAYIKSQGYRSIGVGYATNDDSDIRDNISDHFNCGSEDESIDFWGYNIYSWCGESSYTKSGFDKRTEEFRNYSVPVFFSEYGCNEVQPRKFTEIKTLFGEKMNDVWSGGIVYMYFQTDNDYGLVSAIDSTSVSKLADFTYYSSQMASATPTGTNKASYTPTNTALESCPAVSSDSWLATSSPLPPTPNDQLCTCMDNASGCVVKHSVSSSDYADLFSTVCGMTSCDGILHNGTTGKYGAYSMCGAKEQLNFVLDKYWTEQGKKANACGFGGSATTTSTVKATGTCSALMKEAGTEGTGTVTSKPSATAAASGSVSGTAGVSAVGSAGSASSGRGSVMMVSVGTWQVGVYIVTGVVAGLGMVLL
;
A
#
# COMPACT_ATOMS: atom_id res chain seq x y z
N MET A 1 25.27 -0.17 -5.04
CA MET A 1 24.85 0.32 -6.37
C MET A 1 25.95 0.30 -7.42
N ASN A 2 27.08 1.00 -7.24
CA ASN A 2 28.13 1.05 -8.29
C ASN A 2 28.72 -0.32 -8.68
N LEU A 3 28.87 -1.26 -7.74
CA LEU A 3 29.31 -2.62 -8.05
C LEU A 3 28.30 -3.38 -8.93
N LEU A 4 27.00 -3.16 -8.70
CA LEU A 4 25.93 -3.73 -9.53
C LEU A 4 25.98 -3.10 -10.93
N ALA A 5 26.10 -1.78 -11.02
CA ALA A 5 26.21 -1.06 -12.29
C ALA A 5 27.42 -1.51 -13.12
N ALA A 6 28.58 -1.74 -12.48
CA ALA A 6 29.79 -2.25 -13.14
C ALA A 6 29.59 -3.66 -13.73
N ALA A 7 28.68 -4.45 -13.14
CA ALA A 7 28.25 -5.74 -13.66
C ALA A 7 27.06 -5.66 -14.64
N GLY A 8 26.58 -4.45 -14.97
CA GLY A 8 25.40 -4.24 -15.82
C GLY A 8 24.06 -4.57 -15.15
N ILE A 9 24.03 -4.66 -13.81
CA ILE A 9 22.84 -5.03 -13.04
C ILE A 9 22.07 -3.77 -12.63
N TYR A 10 20.77 -3.78 -12.94
CA TYR A 10 19.80 -2.77 -12.54
C TYR A 10 19.00 -3.22 -11.31
N VAL A 11 18.40 -2.27 -10.60
CA VAL A 11 17.61 -2.50 -9.39
C VAL A 11 16.24 -1.85 -9.53
N ILE A 12 15.18 -2.63 -9.33
CA ILE A 12 13.86 -2.11 -8.97
C ILE A 12 13.74 -2.25 -7.45
N SER A 13 13.30 -1.21 -6.76
CA SER A 13 13.18 -1.21 -5.29
C SER A 13 11.75 -0.95 -4.88
N ASP A 14 11.23 -1.74 -3.96
CA ASP A 14 10.07 -1.34 -3.17
C ASP A 14 10.38 -0.07 -2.38
N LEU A 15 9.38 0.80 -2.27
CA LEU A 15 9.43 1.99 -1.42
C LEU A 15 9.09 1.69 0.04
N SER A 16 8.30 0.63 0.24
CA SER A 16 7.90 0.13 1.55
C SER A 16 8.99 -0.73 2.20
N ASN A 17 8.71 -1.19 3.42
CA ASN A 17 9.39 -2.30 4.07
C ASN A 17 8.37 -3.07 4.93
N PRO A 18 8.74 -4.21 5.55
CA PRO A 18 7.79 -5.02 6.33
C PRO A 18 7.11 -4.33 7.51
N THR A 19 7.65 -3.23 8.03
CA THR A 19 7.07 -2.47 9.16
C THR A 19 6.48 -1.12 8.76
N GLN A 20 6.71 -0.67 7.51
CA GLN A 20 6.25 0.59 6.96
C GLN A 20 5.75 0.34 5.53
N SER A 21 4.52 -0.14 5.46
CA SER A 21 3.76 -0.44 4.24
C SER A 21 2.30 -0.07 4.45
N ILE A 22 1.54 0.05 3.36
CA ILE A 22 0.08 0.12 3.46
C ILE A 22 -0.41 -1.22 4.03
N ASP A 23 -1.06 -1.18 5.19
CA ASP A 23 -1.67 -2.36 5.80
C ASP A 23 -2.96 -2.68 5.05
N ARG A 24 -3.03 -3.85 4.42
CA ARG A 24 -4.21 -4.24 3.64
C ARG A 24 -5.49 -4.41 4.47
N SER A 25 -5.36 -4.60 5.79
CA SER A 25 -6.48 -4.82 6.71
C SER A 25 -7.08 -3.53 7.28
N ASP A 26 -6.29 -2.46 7.31
CA ASP A 26 -6.70 -1.09 7.66
C ASP A 26 -5.87 -0.08 6.84
N PRO A 27 -6.16 0.04 5.54
CA PRO A 27 -5.28 0.74 4.62
C PRO A 27 -5.32 2.24 4.84
N ALA A 28 -4.14 2.84 5.02
CA ALA A 28 -3.97 4.28 5.14
C ALA A 28 -2.76 4.75 4.32
N TRP A 29 -2.84 5.99 3.83
CA TRP A 29 -1.74 6.68 3.15
C TRP A 29 -1.37 7.90 3.99
N GLU A 30 -0.51 7.66 4.99
CA GLU A 30 -0.17 8.65 6.00
C GLU A 30 1.17 9.35 5.73
N THR A 31 1.42 10.47 6.40
CA THR A 31 2.66 11.24 6.27
C THR A 31 3.92 10.45 6.61
N SER A 32 3.85 9.54 7.58
CA SER A 32 4.97 8.67 7.95
C SER A 32 5.39 7.75 6.79
N LEU A 33 4.41 7.23 6.05
CA LEU A 33 4.64 6.35 4.91
C LEU A 33 5.08 7.13 3.67
N TYR A 34 4.51 8.32 3.44
CA TYR A 34 5.00 9.24 2.41
C TYR A 34 6.47 9.63 2.63
N THR A 35 6.83 9.97 3.87
CA THR A 35 8.22 10.27 4.26
C THR A 35 9.14 9.08 4.00
N ARG A 36 8.69 7.86 4.35
CA ARG A 36 9.44 6.65 4.05
C ARG A 36 9.71 6.51 2.55
N TYR A 37 8.67 6.65 1.72
CA TYR A 37 8.76 6.46 0.28
C TYR A 37 9.69 7.49 -0.37
N THR A 38 9.54 8.76 0.00
CA THR A 38 10.37 9.86 -0.51
C THR A 38 11.84 9.73 -0.09
N ASN A 39 12.13 9.28 1.13
CA ASN A 39 13.50 8.99 1.57
C ASN A 39 14.17 7.88 0.75
N VAL A 40 13.43 6.80 0.41
CA VAL A 40 13.96 5.73 -0.45
C VAL A 40 14.25 6.26 -1.85
N ILE A 41 13.35 7.10 -2.39
CA ILE A 41 13.56 7.76 -3.69
C ILE A 41 14.82 8.62 -3.65
N ASP A 42 14.96 9.52 -2.68
CA ASP A 42 16.11 10.42 -2.56
C ASP A 42 17.44 9.67 -2.49
N GLU A 43 17.47 8.55 -1.76
CA GLU A 43 18.68 7.73 -1.65
C GLU A 43 19.02 7.00 -2.95
N LEU A 44 18.03 6.45 -3.65
CA LEU A 44 18.27 5.57 -4.80
C LEU A 44 18.25 6.27 -6.17
N ILE A 45 17.62 7.45 -6.29
CA ILE A 45 17.43 8.14 -7.57
C ILE A 45 18.75 8.61 -8.21
N GLN A 46 19.75 8.90 -7.38
CA GLN A 46 21.09 9.34 -7.79
C GLN A 46 21.85 8.27 -8.61
N TYR A 47 21.46 7.00 -8.52
CA TYR A 47 22.11 5.92 -9.25
C TYR A 47 21.40 5.67 -10.58
N ASN A 48 22.14 5.72 -11.68
CA ASN A 48 21.61 5.50 -13.04
C ASN A 48 21.07 4.07 -13.25
N ASN A 49 21.53 3.10 -12.45
CA ASN A 49 21.07 1.72 -12.52
C ASN A 49 19.87 1.42 -11.59
N THR A 50 19.28 2.42 -10.94
CA THR A 50 17.94 2.29 -10.36
C THR A 50 16.92 2.36 -11.50
N LEU A 51 16.25 1.24 -11.78
CA LEU A 51 15.34 1.07 -12.91
C LEU A 51 13.95 1.66 -12.62
N GLY A 52 13.45 1.46 -11.41
CA GLY A 52 12.10 1.87 -11.02
C GLY A 52 11.83 1.62 -9.55
N PHE A 53 10.64 2.02 -9.12
CA PHE A 53 10.16 1.81 -7.76
C PHE A 53 8.81 1.11 -7.73
N PHE A 54 8.60 0.20 -6.78
CA PHE A 54 7.27 -0.33 -6.48
C PHE A 54 6.63 0.48 -5.33
N ALA A 55 5.46 1.07 -5.58
CA ALA A 55 4.68 1.77 -4.55
C ALA A 55 3.88 0.81 -3.66
N GLY A 56 3.76 -0.45 -4.06
CA GLY A 56 3.14 -1.52 -3.29
C GLY A 56 3.47 -2.88 -3.93
N ASN A 57 3.44 -3.91 -3.09
CA ASN A 57 3.61 -5.31 -3.49
C ASN A 57 2.53 -6.15 -2.83
N GLU A 58 1.62 -6.69 -3.63
CA GLU A 58 0.51 -7.55 -3.19
C GLU A 58 -0.28 -6.96 -2.02
N VAL A 59 -0.54 -5.65 -2.04
CA VAL A 59 -1.28 -5.01 -0.93
C VAL A 59 -2.69 -5.57 -0.91
N SER A 60 -3.46 -5.35 -1.98
CA SER A 60 -4.67 -6.14 -2.23
C SER A 60 -4.25 -7.50 -2.77
N ASN A 61 -4.66 -8.57 -2.09
CA ASN A 61 -4.30 -9.93 -2.46
C ASN A 61 -5.49 -10.89 -2.58
N ASP A 62 -6.68 -10.43 -2.20
CA ASP A 62 -7.96 -11.12 -2.37
C ASP A 62 -9.09 -10.07 -2.49
N VAL A 63 -10.33 -10.53 -2.72
CA VAL A 63 -11.51 -9.64 -2.85
C VAL A 63 -11.69 -8.75 -1.62
N ALA A 64 -11.45 -9.29 -0.42
CA ALA A 64 -11.72 -8.62 0.86
C ALA A 64 -10.79 -7.43 1.14
N THR A 65 -9.65 -7.36 0.45
CA THR A 65 -8.60 -6.35 0.64
C THR A 65 -8.46 -5.41 -0.56
N THR A 66 -9.37 -5.48 -1.54
CA THR A 66 -9.29 -4.68 -2.77
C THR A 66 -9.43 -3.18 -2.54
N ASP A 67 -10.05 -2.73 -1.44
CA ASP A 67 -10.18 -1.31 -1.09
C ASP A 67 -8.81 -0.65 -0.82
N ALA A 68 -7.82 -1.42 -0.37
CA ALA A 68 -6.45 -0.95 -0.19
C ALA A 68 -5.79 -0.44 -1.48
N SER A 69 -6.26 -0.89 -2.66
CA SER A 69 -5.74 -0.45 -3.96
C SER A 69 -5.90 1.06 -4.19
N ALA A 70 -6.94 1.69 -3.62
CA ALA A 70 -7.12 3.14 -3.70
C ALA A 70 -5.96 3.91 -3.01
N PHE A 71 -5.43 3.36 -1.92
CA PHE A 71 -4.30 3.95 -1.17
C PHE A 71 -2.97 3.75 -1.89
N VAL A 72 -2.76 2.58 -2.48
CA VAL A 72 -1.58 2.34 -3.31
C VAL A 72 -1.58 3.26 -4.53
N LYS A 73 -2.74 3.47 -5.16
CA LYS A 73 -2.86 4.39 -6.30
C LYS A 73 -2.58 5.85 -5.90
N ALA A 74 -2.99 6.28 -4.70
CA ALA A 74 -2.56 7.56 -4.14
C ALA A 74 -1.04 7.62 -3.92
N ALA A 75 -0.43 6.54 -3.42
CA ALA A 75 1.02 6.46 -3.26
C ALA A 75 1.77 6.57 -4.59
N VAL A 76 1.27 5.94 -5.65
CA VAL A 76 1.79 6.10 -7.03
C VAL A 76 1.72 7.56 -7.46
N ARG A 77 0.53 8.19 -7.38
CA ARG A 77 0.32 9.61 -7.72
C ARG A 77 1.31 10.52 -6.99
N ASP A 78 1.42 10.37 -5.68
CA ASP A 78 2.16 11.29 -4.83
C ASP A 78 3.67 11.13 -4.95
N THR A 79 4.16 9.90 -5.17
CA THR A 79 5.60 9.67 -5.40
C THR A 79 6.04 10.10 -6.80
N LYS A 80 5.22 9.90 -7.83
CA LYS A 80 5.45 10.48 -9.16
C LYS A 80 5.48 12.01 -9.10
N ALA A 81 4.52 12.61 -8.39
CA ALA A 81 4.50 14.05 -8.17
C ALA A 81 5.74 14.55 -7.40
N TYR A 82 6.20 13.79 -6.40
CA TYR A 82 7.43 14.10 -5.65
C TYR A 82 8.66 14.11 -6.57
N ILE A 83 8.90 13.01 -7.30
CA ILE A 83 10.03 12.88 -8.25
C ILE A 83 10.07 14.06 -9.22
N LYS A 84 8.91 14.42 -9.79
CA LYS A 84 8.79 15.56 -10.71
C LYS A 84 9.08 16.90 -10.02
N SER A 85 8.60 17.09 -8.79
CA SER A 85 8.78 18.34 -8.04
C SER A 85 10.23 18.60 -7.62
N GLN A 86 11.01 17.54 -7.38
CA GLN A 86 12.44 17.63 -7.05
C GLN A 86 13.32 17.89 -8.29
N GLY A 87 12.75 17.84 -9.50
CA GLY A 87 13.52 17.94 -10.74
C GLY A 87 14.43 16.75 -10.97
N TYR A 88 14.10 15.59 -10.39
CA TYR A 88 14.84 14.36 -10.61
C TYR A 88 14.69 13.84 -12.04
N ARG A 89 15.58 12.93 -12.44
CA ARG A 89 15.45 12.22 -13.71
C ARG A 89 14.13 11.47 -13.75
N SER A 90 13.55 11.35 -14.95
CA SER A 90 12.38 10.50 -15.16
C SER A 90 12.69 9.06 -14.78
N ILE A 91 11.85 8.49 -13.92
CA ILE A 91 11.89 7.10 -13.50
C ILE A 91 10.46 6.65 -13.23
N GLY A 92 10.15 5.38 -13.50
CA GLY A 92 8.82 4.84 -13.30
C GLY A 92 8.52 4.50 -11.84
N VAL A 93 7.27 4.66 -11.44
CA VAL A 93 6.69 4.08 -10.23
C VAL A 93 5.61 3.09 -10.63
N GLY A 94 5.80 1.82 -10.27
CA GLY A 94 4.89 0.73 -10.60
C GLY A 94 4.25 0.07 -9.37
N TYR A 95 3.58 -1.05 -9.63
CA TYR A 95 2.98 -1.92 -8.62
C TYR A 95 3.32 -3.38 -8.92
N ALA A 96 3.59 -4.17 -7.89
CA ALA A 96 3.74 -5.62 -7.99
C ALA A 96 2.50 -6.30 -7.41
N THR A 97 1.90 -7.23 -8.14
CA THR A 97 0.64 -7.90 -7.74
C THR A 97 0.80 -9.42 -7.68
N ASN A 98 -0.09 -10.09 -6.96
CA ASN A 98 -0.27 -11.54 -7.02
C ASN A 98 -1.14 -11.95 -8.23
N ASP A 99 -1.23 -13.26 -8.50
CA ASP A 99 -2.07 -13.87 -9.55
C ASP A 99 -3.37 -14.48 -8.99
N ASP A 100 -4.06 -13.75 -8.09
CA ASP A 100 -5.38 -14.18 -7.61
C ASP A 100 -6.43 -14.01 -8.73
N SER A 101 -7.14 -15.10 -9.05
CA SER A 101 -8.04 -15.12 -10.21
C SER A 101 -9.28 -14.26 -10.06
N ASP A 102 -9.70 -13.95 -8.83
CA ASP A 102 -10.95 -13.23 -8.56
C ASP A 102 -10.76 -11.72 -8.67
N ILE A 103 -9.51 -11.24 -8.55
CA ILE A 103 -9.20 -9.80 -8.58
C ILE A 103 -8.24 -9.39 -9.70
N ARG A 104 -7.47 -10.30 -10.32
CA ARG A 104 -6.37 -9.93 -11.24
C ARG A 104 -6.77 -9.02 -12.41
N ASP A 105 -7.97 -9.18 -12.96
CA ASP A 105 -8.45 -8.34 -14.06
C ASP A 105 -8.73 -6.93 -13.53
N ASN A 106 -9.58 -6.82 -12.50
CA ASN A 106 -9.94 -5.54 -11.88
C ASN A 106 -8.72 -4.78 -11.32
N ILE A 107 -7.78 -5.46 -10.68
CA ILE A 107 -6.60 -4.79 -10.13
C ILE A 107 -5.69 -4.26 -11.23
N SER A 108 -5.52 -5.00 -12.33
CA SER A 108 -4.77 -4.51 -13.50
C SER A 108 -5.43 -3.28 -14.13
N ASP A 109 -6.76 -3.30 -14.29
CA ASP A 109 -7.51 -2.16 -14.81
C ASP A 109 -7.42 -0.96 -13.87
N HIS A 110 -7.60 -1.17 -12.57
CA HIS A 110 -7.60 -0.09 -11.58
C HIS A 110 -6.28 0.70 -11.56
N PHE A 111 -5.15 0.01 -11.62
CA PHE A 111 -3.84 0.68 -11.62
C PHE A 111 -3.50 1.34 -12.95
N ASN A 112 -4.21 1.00 -14.04
CA ASN A 112 -4.02 1.58 -15.36
C ASN A 112 -5.22 2.39 -15.87
N CYS A 113 -6.13 2.83 -14.99
CA CYS A 113 -7.27 3.66 -15.34
C CYS A 113 -7.14 5.10 -14.80
N GLY A 114 -8.01 6.00 -15.26
CA GLY A 114 -8.11 7.37 -14.73
C GLY A 114 -7.20 8.33 -15.48
N SER A 115 -6.11 8.77 -14.85
CA SER A 115 -5.14 9.71 -15.43
C SER A 115 -3.72 9.13 -15.41
N GLU A 116 -2.87 9.54 -16.34
CA GLU A 116 -1.46 9.12 -16.37
C GLU A 116 -0.68 9.51 -15.11
N ASP A 117 -1.08 10.59 -14.43
CA ASP A 117 -0.44 11.02 -13.18
C ASP A 117 -0.78 10.08 -12.01
N GLU A 118 -1.91 9.38 -12.07
CA GLU A 118 -2.39 8.46 -11.03
C GLU A 118 -2.20 6.98 -11.38
N SER A 119 -2.02 6.67 -12.67
CA SER A 119 -1.72 5.32 -13.12
C SER A 119 -0.25 4.96 -12.87
N ILE A 120 0.02 3.67 -12.76
CA ILE A 120 1.38 3.12 -12.70
C ILE A 120 2.16 3.43 -13.98
N ASP A 121 3.49 3.38 -13.89
CA ASP A 121 4.40 3.47 -15.04
C ASP A 121 4.86 2.10 -15.55
N PHE A 122 4.68 1.04 -14.76
CA PHE A 122 4.93 -0.36 -15.12
C PHE A 122 4.20 -1.31 -14.17
N TRP A 123 3.95 -2.53 -14.65
CA TRP A 123 3.25 -3.59 -13.93
C TRP A 123 4.18 -4.77 -13.64
N GLY A 124 4.32 -5.10 -12.36
CA GLY A 124 5.00 -6.30 -11.89
C GLY A 124 3.98 -7.40 -11.58
N TYR A 125 4.20 -8.57 -12.14
CA TYR A 125 3.34 -9.74 -11.91
C TYR A 125 4.09 -10.85 -11.16
N ASN A 126 3.66 -11.17 -9.94
CA ASN A 126 4.18 -12.31 -9.18
C ASN A 126 3.45 -13.57 -9.63
N ILE A 127 4.07 -14.34 -10.52
CA ILE A 127 3.41 -15.44 -11.22
C ILE A 127 4.13 -16.78 -11.02
N TYR A 128 3.38 -17.73 -10.49
CA TYR A 128 3.87 -19.05 -10.10
C TYR A 128 3.13 -20.19 -10.78
N SER A 129 2.33 -19.91 -11.82
CA SER A 129 1.48 -20.90 -12.49
C SER A 129 2.24 -21.91 -13.37
N TRP A 130 3.55 -21.72 -13.59
CA TRP A 130 4.42 -22.67 -14.28
C TRP A 130 5.24 -23.50 -13.29
N CYS A 131 4.81 -24.73 -13.03
CA CYS A 131 5.51 -25.67 -12.14
C CYS A 131 6.04 -26.90 -12.90
N GLY A 132 7.33 -27.21 -12.72
CA GLY A 132 7.98 -28.39 -13.31
C GLY A 132 7.93 -28.43 -14.85
N GLU A 133 7.60 -29.60 -15.40
CA GLU A 133 7.36 -29.74 -16.84
C GLU A 133 5.95 -29.21 -17.18
N SER A 134 5.91 -27.95 -17.59
CA SER A 134 4.69 -27.26 -18.05
C SER A 134 4.83 -26.78 -19.50
N SER A 135 3.86 -26.03 -19.98
CA SER A 135 3.84 -25.43 -21.30
C SER A 135 3.15 -24.06 -21.26
N TYR A 136 3.30 -23.29 -22.33
CA TYR A 136 2.66 -21.98 -22.51
C TYR A 136 1.15 -22.01 -22.21
N THR A 137 0.45 -23.06 -22.63
CA THR A 137 -0.99 -23.21 -22.43
C THR A 137 -1.34 -23.87 -21.08
N LYS A 138 -0.55 -24.86 -20.63
CA LYS A 138 -0.82 -25.55 -19.36
C LYS A 138 -0.61 -24.64 -18.15
N SER A 139 0.38 -23.75 -18.21
CA SER A 139 0.63 -22.73 -17.18
C SER A 139 -0.38 -21.58 -17.19
N GLY A 140 -1.17 -21.43 -18.26
CA GLY A 140 -2.02 -20.25 -18.46
C GLY A 140 -1.28 -18.99 -18.90
N PHE A 141 0.03 -19.06 -19.20
CA PHE A 141 0.80 -17.93 -19.73
C PHE A 141 0.23 -17.43 -21.06
N ASP A 142 -0.46 -18.28 -21.82
CA ASP A 142 -1.22 -17.91 -23.02
C ASP A 142 -2.33 -16.92 -22.74
N LYS A 143 -3.10 -17.16 -21.67
CA LYS A 143 -4.18 -16.26 -21.24
C LYS A 143 -3.60 -14.95 -20.71
N ARG A 144 -2.58 -15.02 -19.84
CA ARG A 144 -1.90 -13.82 -19.32
C ARG A 144 -1.33 -12.95 -20.44
N THR A 145 -0.71 -13.57 -21.44
CA THR A 145 -0.14 -12.83 -22.57
C THR A 145 -1.20 -12.17 -23.43
N GLU A 146 -2.38 -12.79 -23.58
CA GLU A 146 -3.48 -12.19 -24.32
C GLU A 146 -4.11 -11.03 -23.55
N GLU A 147 -4.32 -11.19 -22.24
CA GLU A 147 -4.83 -10.14 -21.34
C GLU A 147 -3.96 -8.88 -21.40
N PHE A 148 -2.63 -9.01 -21.35
CA PHE A 148 -1.72 -7.87 -21.34
C PHE A 148 -1.28 -7.37 -22.72
N ARG A 149 -1.78 -7.95 -23.83
CA ARG A 149 -1.33 -7.62 -25.19
C ARG A 149 -1.47 -6.13 -25.54
N ASN A 150 -2.52 -5.48 -25.01
CA ASN A 150 -2.83 -4.07 -25.28
C ASN A 150 -2.66 -3.17 -24.05
N TYR A 151 -2.08 -3.68 -22.97
CA TYR A 151 -1.90 -2.92 -21.73
C TYR A 151 -0.94 -1.75 -21.98
N SER A 152 -1.24 -0.56 -21.48
CA SER A 152 -0.56 0.67 -21.93
C SER A 152 0.81 0.94 -21.31
N VAL A 153 1.23 0.12 -20.33
CA VAL A 153 2.52 0.24 -19.66
C VAL A 153 3.30 -1.08 -19.74
N PRO A 154 4.65 -1.05 -19.62
CA PRO A 154 5.46 -2.26 -19.60
C PRO A 154 5.00 -3.23 -18.50
N VAL A 155 4.83 -4.50 -18.86
CA VAL A 155 4.51 -5.59 -17.93
C VAL A 155 5.67 -6.58 -17.87
N PHE A 156 5.99 -7.09 -16.69
CA PHE A 156 7.02 -8.12 -16.50
C PHE A 156 6.69 -9.00 -15.30
N PHE A 157 7.35 -10.15 -15.20
CA PHE A 157 7.22 -10.97 -14.01
C PHE A 157 8.10 -10.39 -12.89
N SER A 158 7.51 -9.73 -11.90
CA SER A 158 8.25 -9.25 -10.72
C SER A 158 8.75 -10.40 -9.87
N GLU A 159 8.04 -11.53 -9.91
CA GLU A 159 8.50 -12.81 -9.37
C GLU A 159 8.05 -13.97 -10.28
N TYR A 160 8.91 -14.97 -10.42
CA TYR A 160 8.55 -16.28 -10.96
C TYR A 160 9.47 -17.38 -10.42
N GLY A 161 9.09 -18.63 -10.67
CA GLY A 161 9.91 -19.82 -10.38
C GLY A 161 9.28 -20.73 -9.33
N CYS A 162 8.09 -21.25 -9.63
CA CYS A 162 7.34 -22.19 -8.79
C CYS A 162 8.23 -23.34 -8.28
N ASN A 163 8.19 -23.62 -6.97
CA ASN A 163 9.01 -24.64 -6.34
C ASN A 163 8.26 -25.92 -5.94
N GLU A 164 7.03 -26.15 -6.45
CA GLU A 164 6.30 -27.41 -6.21
C GLU A 164 7.04 -28.65 -6.74
N VAL A 165 7.84 -28.48 -7.80
CA VAL A 165 8.69 -29.54 -8.37
C VAL A 165 10.14 -29.09 -8.29
N GLN A 166 10.95 -29.85 -7.54
CA GLN A 166 12.36 -29.55 -7.32
C GLN A 166 13.28 -30.68 -7.85
N PRO A 167 14.52 -30.37 -8.30
CA PRO A 167 15.04 -29.00 -8.51
C PRO A 167 14.29 -28.27 -9.63
N ARG A 168 14.17 -26.95 -9.50
CA ARG A 168 13.49 -26.12 -10.50
C ARG A 168 14.34 -26.08 -11.77
N LYS A 169 13.72 -26.46 -12.89
CA LYS A 169 14.39 -26.50 -14.21
C LYS A 169 14.27 -25.21 -15.02
N PHE A 170 13.45 -24.27 -14.54
CA PHE A 170 13.19 -22.95 -15.12
C PHE A 170 12.85 -22.97 -16.62
N THR A 171 12.06 -23.95 -17.07
CA THR A 171 11.69 -24.10 -18.48
C THR A 171 10.76 -22.99 -18.99
N GLU A 172 10.13 -22.24 -18.07
CA GLU A 172 9.37 -21.02 -18.33
C GLU A 172 10.21 -19.92 -18.97
N ILE A 173 11.52 -19.83 -18.68
CA ILE A 173 12.42 -18.78 -19.21
C ILE A 173 12.46 -18.82 -20.74
N LYS A 174 12.55 -20.01 -21.32
CA LYS A 174 12.52 -20.19 -22.78
C LYS A 174 11.21 -19.69 -23.40
N THR A 175 10.10 -19.80 -22.67
CA THR A 175 8.79 -19.33 -23.14
C THR A 175 8.68 -17.82 -22.99
N LEU A 176 9.08 -17.28 -21.83
CA LEU A 176 9.05 -15.84 -21.51
C LEU A 176 9.84 -15.00 -22.52
N PHE A 177 11.04 -15.45 -22.88
CA PHE A 177 11.91 -14.76 -23.86
C PHE A 177 11.72 -15.27 -25.30
N GLY A 178 10.72 -16.13 -25.54
CA GLY A 178 10.43 -16.70 -26.86
C GLY A 178 9.40 -15.88 -27.65
N GLU A 179 9.20 -16.25 -28.91
CA GLU A 179 8.33 -15.55 -29.88
C GLU A 179 6.89 -15.33 -29.40
N LYS A 180 6.39 -16.17 -28.48
CA LYS A 180 5.01 -16.05 -27.99
C LYS A 180 4.80 -14.91 -26.99
N MET A 181 5.85 -14.53 -26.26
CA MET A 181 5.74 -13.63 -25.10
C MET A 181 6.60 -12.39 -25.22
N ASN A 182 7.67 -12.43 -26.02
CA ASN A 182 8.64 -11.34 -26.14
C ASN A 182 8.06 -10.02 -26.71
N ASP A 183 6.91 -10.06 -27.38
CA ASP A 183 6.23 -8.85 -27.87
C ASP A 183 5.31 -8.19 -26.81
N VAL A 184 5.07 -8.86 -25.68
CA VAL A 184 4.17 -8.39 -24.61
C VAL A 184 4.92 -8.16 -23.31
N TRP A 185 5.74 -9.14 -22.89
CA TRP A 185 6.41 -9.14 -21.60
C TRP A 185 7.81 -8.57 -21.69
N SER A 186 8.15 -7.70 -20.75
CA SER A 186 9.47 -7.07 -20.57
C SER A 186 10.45 -7.94 -19.76
N GLY A 187 10.28 -9.27 -19.80
CA GLY A 187 11.09 -10.24 -19.06
C GLY A 187 10.57 -10.54 -17.65
N GLY A 188 11.48 -10.85 -16.72
CA GLY A 188 11.11 -11.18 -15.35
C GLY A 188 12.28 -11.39 -14.39
N ILE A 189 11.98 -11.38 -13.09
CA ILE A 189 12.92 -11.55 -11.98
C ILE A 189 12.61 -12.87 -11.26
N VAL A 190 13.60 -13.76 -11.14
CA VAL A 190 13.41 -15.04 -10.44
C VAL A 190 13.36 -14.83 -8.94
N TYR A 191 12.43 -15.50 -8.27
CA TYR A 191 12.37 -15.56 -6.82
C TYR A 191 13.05 -16.85 -6.31
N MET A 192 14.15 -16.80 -5.56
CA MET A 192 14.97 -15.66 -5.15
C MET A 192 16.45 -16.07 -5.05
N TYR A 193 17.37 -15.11 -4.87
CA TYR A 193 18.80 -15.43 -4.82
C TYR A 193 19.16 -16.29 -3.59
N PHE A 194 18.79 -15.85 -2.38
CA PHE A 194 19.15 -16.53 -1.14
C PHE A 194 18.12 -17.59 -0.72
N GLN A 195 18.62 -18.75 -0.32
CA GLN A 195 17.83 -19.80 0.33
C GLN A 195 17.41 -19.36 1.73
N THR A 196 16.12 -19.53 2.01
CA THR A 196 15.53 -19.35 3.34
C THR A 196 14.62 -20.55 3.65
N ASP A 197 13.82 -20.48 4.71
CA ASP A 197 12.87 -21.57 5.09
C ASP A 197 11.76 -21.81 4.05
N ASN A 198 11.66 -20.97 3.01
CA ASN A 198 10.67 -21.07 1.95
C ASN A 198 11.10 -21.92 0.73
N ASP A 199 12.33 -22.43 0.69
CA ASP A 199 12.84 -23.28 -0.40
C ASP A 199 12.81 -22.67 -1.81
N TYR A 200 13.09 -21.36 -1.92
CA TYR A 200 13.18 -20.64 -3.20
C TYR A 200 14.60 -20.21 -3.61
N GLY A 201 15.63 -20.54 -2.83
CA GLY A 201 16.98 -20.02 -3.07
C GLY A 201 17.70 -20.61 -4.28
N LEU A 202 18.52 -19.81 -4.94
CA LEU A 202 19.53 -20.29 -5.88
C LEU A 202 20.85 -20.60 -5.16
N VAL A 203 21.16 -19.90 -4.08
CA VAL A 203 22.37 -20.10 -3.28
C VAL A 203 22.05 -20.13 -1.79
N SER A 204 22.85 -20.83 -0.99
CA SER A 204 22.83 -20.73 0.46
C SER A 204 23.99 -19.87 0.96
N ALA A 205 23.72 -18.97 1.90
CA ALA A 205 24.78 -18.22 2.56
C ALA A 205 25.58 -19.17 3.47
N ILE A 206 26.91 -19.15 3.34
CA ILE A 206 27.82 -19.86 4.25
C ILE A 206 28.23 -18.90 5.38
N ASP A 207 28.59 -17.67 5.01
CA ASP A 207 28.92 -16.58 5.91
C ASP A 207 28.64 -15.21 5.24
N SER A 208 29.07 -14.10 5.86
CA SER A 208 28.84 -12.74 5.35
C SER A 208 29.60 -12.40 4.06
N THR A 209 30.49 -13.27 3.60
CA THR A 209 31.38 -13.07 2.45
C THR A 209 31.35 -14.23 1.45
N SER A 210 30.66 -15.34 1.74
CA SER A 210 30.66 -16.53 0.90
C SER A 210 29.31 -17.24 0.80
N VAL A 211 29.05 -17.85 -0.35
CA VAL A 211 27.81 -18.58 -0.67
C VAL A 211 28.12 -19.92 -1.34
N SER A 212 27.25 -20.91 -1.15
CA SER A 212 27.24 -22.18 -1.89
C SER A 212 26.13 -22.19 -2.93
N LYS A 213 26.44 -22.63 -4.15
CA LYS A 213 25.42 -22.81 -5.20
C LYS A 213 24.55 -24.02 -4.88
N LEU A 214 23.23 -23.88 -5.05
CA LEU A 214 22.28 -24.98 -5.01
C LEU A 214 22.05 -25.53 -6.43
N ALA A 215 21.31 -26.64 -6.54
CA ALA A 215 21.01 -27.27 -7.83
C ALA A 215 20.32 -26.28 -8.80
N ASP A 216 19.37 -25.52 -8.28
CA ASP A 216 18.58 -24.53 -9.02
C ASP A 216 19.46 -23.46 -9.69
N PHE A 217 20.58 -23.04 -9.07
CA PHE A 217 21.51 -22.08 -9.69
C PHE A 217 21.99 -22.56 -11.06
N THR A 218 22.30 -23.85 -11.19
CA THR A 218 22.86 -24.41 -12.43
C THR A 218 21.79 -24.45 -13.52
N TYR A 219 20.56 -24.84 -13.17
CA TYR A 219 19.43 -24.84 -14.11
C TYR A 219 19.07 -23.42 -14.55
N TYR A 220 18.93 -22.49 -13.58
CA TYR A 220 18.61 -21.09 -13.85
C TYR A 220 19.66 -20.44 -14.76
N SER A 221 20.94 -20.58 -14.41
CA SER A 221 22.06 -20.03 -15.19
C SER A 221 22.07 -20.56 -16.62
N SER A 222 21.83 -21.86 -16.81
CA SER A 222 21.75 -22.49 -18.13
C SER A 222 20.59 -21.95 -18.98
N GLN A 223 19.39 -21.83 -18.38
CA GLN A 223 18.21 -21.31 -19.08
C GLN A 223 18.39 -19.84 -19.46
N MET A 224 18.88 -18.99 -18.54
CA MET A 224 19.14 -17.57 -18.81
C MET A 224 20.19 -17.38 -19.90
N ALA A 225 21.24 -18.22 -19.94
CA ALA A 225 22.25 -18.17 -21.01
C ALA A 225 21.68 -18.52 -22.40
N SER A 226 20.52 -19.19 -22.46
CA SER A 226 19.82 -19.53 -23.70
C SER A 226 18.75 -18.52 -24.12
N ALA A 227 18.42 -17.55 -23.26
CA ALA A 227 17.41 -16.54 -23.54
C ALA A 227 17.89 -15.61 -24.66
N THR A 228 17.04 -15.39 -25.66
CA THR A 228 17.36 -14.60 -26.87
C THR A 228 16.21 -13.63 -27.21
N PRO A 229 15.89 -12.66 -26.32
CA PRO A 229 14.84 -11.68 -26.60
C PRO A 229 15.20 -10.87 -27.85
N THR A 230 14.24 -10.71 -28.77
CA THR A 230 14.49 -10.01 -30.04
C THR A 230 14.27 -8.51 -29.96
N GLY A 231 13.37 -8.05 -29.07
CA GLY A 231 13.05 -6.63 -28.80
C GLY A 231 12.72 -5.77 -30.04
N THR A 232 12.32 -4.52 -29.81
CA THR A 232 12.24 -3.49 -30.85
C THR A 232 13.14 -2.31 -30.48
N ASN A 233 13.93 -1.80 -31.43
CA ASN A 233 14.73 -0.62 -31.19
C ASN A 233 13.82 0.60 -30.90
N LYS A 234 14.14 1.39 -29.87
CA LYS A 234 13.33 2.55 -29.45
C LYS A 234 13.04 3.53 -30.60
N ALA A 235 13.97 3.75 -31.53
CA ALA A 235 13.77 4.66 -32.67
C ALA A 235 12.77 4.12 -33.71
N SER A 236 12.53 2.81 -33.72
CA SER A 236 11.58 2.13 -34.59
C SER A 236 10.27 1.76 -33.89
N TYR A 237 10.20 1.96 -32.57
CA TYR A 237 9.03 1.62 -31.78
C TYR A 237 8.04 2.78 -31.75
N THR A 238 6.82 2.51 -32.24
CA THR A 238 5.68 3.42 -32.15
C THR A 238 4.66 2.78 -31.21
N PRO A 239 4.43 3.31 -30.00
CA PRO A 239 3.43 2.77 -29.09
C PRO A 239 2.03 2.81 -29.73
N THR A 240 1.33 1.68 -29.72
CA THR A 240 -0.06 1.58 -30.20
C THR A 240 -1.05 1.33 -29.06
N ASN A 241 -0.57 0.72 -27.99
CA ASN A 241 -1.22 0.50 -26.71
C ASN A 241 -1.02 1.72 -25.81
N THR A 242 -1.77 2.79 -26.04
CA THR A 242 -1.66 4.03 -25.24
C THR A 242 -2.93 4.37 -24.47
N ALA A 243 -4.02 3.62 -24.67
CA ALA A 243 -5.26 3.85 -23.97
C ALA A 243 -5.16 3.31 -22.54
N LEU A 244 -5.54 4.15 -21.56
CA LEU A 244 -5.77 3.70 -20.20
C LEU A 244 -6.99 2.79 -20.15
N GLU A 245 -7.00 1.88 -19.19
CA GLU A 245 -8.12 0.97 -18.95
C GLU A 245 -9.33 1.71 -18.37
N SER A 246 -10.50 1.06 -18.45
CA SER A 246 -11.70 1.54 -17.77
C SER A 246 -11.61 1.23 -16.28
N CYS A 247 -11.84 2.23 -15.42
CA CYS A 247 -11.82 1.99 -13.99
C CYS A 247 -12.91 0.98 -13.57
N PRO A 248 -12.58 -0.08 -12.81
CA PRO A 248 -13.58 -1.02 -12.33
C PRO A 248 -14.64 -0.34 -11.47
N ALA A 249 -15.89 -0.77 -11.62
CA ALA A 249 -16.97 -0.34 -10.75
C ALA A 249 -16.88 -1.05 -9.40
N VAL A 250 -17.22 -0.35 -8.32
CA VAL A 250 -17.31 -0.95 -6.99
C VAL A 250 -18.45 -1.98 -6.97
N SER A 251 -18.12 -3.18 -6.49
CA SER A 251 -18.99 -4.34 -6.34
C SER A 251 -18.57 -5.10 -5.09
N SER A 252 -19.53 -5.39 -4.19
CA SER A 252 -19.26 -6.06 -2.92
C SER A 252 -18.60 -7.44 -3.07
N ASP A 253 -18.80 -8.08 -4.21
CA ASP A 253 -18.44 -9.48 -4.43
C ASP A 253 -17.16 -9.64 -5.27
N SER A 254 -16.57 -8.54 -5.76
CA SER A 254 -15.44 -8.62 -6.69
C SER A 254 -14.43 -7.47 -6.61
N TRP A 255 -14.86 -6.24 -6.29
CA TRP A 255 -13.98 -5.07 -6.31
C TRP A 255 -14.45 -3.96 -5.39
N LEU A 256 -13.68 -3.64 -4.36
CA LEU A 256 -14.08 -2.66 -3.35
C LEU A 256 -13.47 -1.27 -3.59
N ALA A 257 -12.33 -1.12 -4.24
CA ALA A 257 -11.69 0.20 -4.37
C ALA A 257 -12.46 1.17 -5.29
N THR A 258 -12.91 2.29 -4.71
CA THR A 258 -13.34 3.46 -5.47
C THR A 258 -12.14 4.09 -6.18
N SER A 259 -12.24 4.30 -7.50
CA SER A 259 -11.11 4.80 -8.31
C SER A 259 -10.89 6.30 -8.22
N SER A 260 -11.90 7.07 -7.80
CA SER A 260 -11.81 8.52 -7.60
C SER A 260 -12.94 9.02 -6.67
N PRO A 261 -12.68 10.00 -5.79
CA PRO A 261 -11.37 10.57 -5.51
C PRO A 261 -10.45 9.54 -4.84
N LEU A 262 -9.13 9.76 -4.91
CA LEU A 262 -8.13 9.01 -4.14
C LEU A 262 -7.88 9.70 -2.79
N PRO A 263 -7.28 9.02 -1.80
CA PRO A 263 -6.84 9.65 -0.55
C PRO A 263 -6.05 10.95 -0.78
N PRO A 264 -6.14 11.93 0.14
CA PRO A 264 -5.41 13.19 0.02
C PRO A 264 -3.90 12.94 0.03
N THR A 265 -3.15 13.80 -0.67
CA THR A 265 -1.69 13.78 -0.58
C THR A 265 -1.25 14.11 0.85
N PRO A 266 -0.40 13.28 1.48
CA PRO A 266 0.07 13.54 2.83
C PRO A 266 0.80 14.88 2.95
N ASN A 267 0.46 15.64 4.00
CA ASN A 267 0.93 17.00 4.21
C ASN A 267 1.23 17.24 5.69
N ASP A 268 2.48 17.00 6.09
CA ASP A 268 2.95 17.19 7.48
C ASP A 268 2.69 18.59 8.00
N GLN A 269 2.77 19.61 7.13
CA GLN A 269 2.50 20.98 7.53
C GLN A 269 1.04 21.14 7.95
N LEU A 270 0.08 20.62 7.17
CA LEU A 270 -1.34 20.66 7.54
C LEU A 270 -1.59 19.91 8.86
N CYS A 271 -1.01 18.72 9.03
CA CYS A 271 -1.15 17.94 10.28
C CYS A 271 -0.61 18.71 11.48
N THR A 272 0.60 19.25 11.37
CA THR A 272 1.21 20.08 12.41
C THR A 272 0.41 21.35 12.70
N CYS A 273 -0.12 22.02 11.68
CA CYS A 273 -0.95 23.21 11.85
C CYS A 273 -2.24 22.90 12.62
N MET A 274 -2.90 21.79 12.26
CA MET A 274 -4.11 21.32 12.92
C MET A 274 -3.83 20.89 14.37
N ASP A 275 -2.78 20.10 14.60
CA ASP A 275 -2.44 19.59 15.93
C ASP A 275 -2.11 20.75 16.89
N ASN A 276 -1.34 21.74 16.43
CA ASN A 276 -1.03 22.93 17.22
C ASN A 276 -2.25 23.84 17.50
N ALA A 277 -3.29 23.76 16.67
CA ALA A 277 -4.53 24.50 16.87
C ALA A 277 -5.48 23.80 17.86
N SER A 278 -5.27 22.50 18.13
CA SER A 278 -6.07 21.69 19.04
C SER A 278 -5.82 22.07 20.50
N GLY A 279 -6.88 22.49 21.19
CA GLY A 279 -6.87 22.85 22.60
C GLY A 279 -7.24 21.70 23.53
N CYS A 280 -7.90 20.65 23.05
CA CYS A 280 -8.05 19.38 23.76
C CYS A 280 -7.24 18.27 23.07
N VAL A 281 -6.31 17.67 23.80
CA VAL A 281 -5.36 16.70 23.24
C VAL A 281 -5.26 15.44 24.11
N VAL A 282 -4.87 14.32 23.51
CA VAL A 282 -4.55 13.10 24.22
C VAL A 282 -3.29 13.31 25.07
N LYS A 283 -3.28 12.79 26.30
CA LYS A 283 -2.11 12.88 27.18
C LYS A 283 -0.96 12.04 26.64
N HIS A 284 0.26 12.53 26.80
CA HIS A 284 1.48 11.81 26.44
C HIS A 284 1.67 10.45 27.16
N SER A 285 0.99 10.24 28.29
CA SER A 285 1.02 8.99 29.04
C SER A 285 0.13 7.89 28.44
N VAL A 286 -0.74 8.21 27.48
CA VAL A 286 -1.62 7.22 26.82
C VAL A 286 -0.83 6.52 25.72
N SER A 287 -0.79 5.19 25.78
CA SER A 287 -0.15 4.35 24.77
C SER A 287 -0.92 4.42 23.45
N SER A 288 -0.23 4.31 22.33
CA SER A 288 -0.87 4.23 21.01
C SER A 288 -1.78 3.01 20.87
N SER A 289 -1.53 1.93 21.63
CA SER A 289 -2.43 0.77 21.72
C SER A 289 -3.84 1.12 22.20
N ASP A 290 -3.96 2.20 22.99
CA ASP A 290 -5.22 2.59 23.63
C ASP A 290 -5.96 3.66 22.81
N TYR A 291 -5.38 4.12 21.69
CA TYR A 291 -6.00 5.13 20.83
C TYR A 291 -7.28 4.62 20.19
N ALA A 292 -7.36 3.33 19.84
CA ALA A 292 -8.55 2.73 19.24
C ALA A 292 -9.80 2.86 20.15
N ASP A 293 -9.65 2.60 21.45
CA ASP A 293 -10.75 2.75 22.42
C ASP A 293 -11.19 4.21 22.56
N LEU A 294 -10.22 5.14 22.52
CA LEU A 294 -10.49 6.56 22.63
C LEU A 294 -11.15 7.11 21.36
N PHE A 295 -10.72 6.68 20.17
CA PHE A 295 -11.38 6.95 18.90
C PHE A 295 -12.83 6.46 18.92
N SER A 296 -13.06 5.20 19.30
CA SER A 296 -14.41 4.62 19.40
C SER A 296 -15.31 5.45 20.31
N THR A 297 -14.78 5.89 21.46
CA THR A 297 -15.51 6.72 22.42
C THR A 297 -15.86 8.10 21.84
N VAL A 298 -14.88 8.84 21.32
CA VAL A 298 -15.10 10.22 20.84
C VAL A 298 -15.90 10.26 19.55
N CYS A 299 -15.69 9.31 18.63
CA CYS A 299 -16.46 9.21 17.38
C CYS A 299 -17.90 8.74 17.60
N GLY A 300 -18.23 8.18 18.78
CA GLY A 300 -19.61 7.97 19.21
C GLY A 300 -20.30 9.25 19.71
N MET A 301 -19.54 10.32 19.97
CA MET A 301 -20.02 11.58 20.55
C MET A 301 -19.96 12.77 19.58
N THR A 302 -19.13 12.71 18.54
CA THR A 302 -19.00 13.72 17.49
C THR A 302 -18.73 13.05 16.12
N SER A 303 -18.87 13.80 15.03
CA SER A 303 -18.50 13.30 13.69
C SER A 303 -16.98 13.19 13.54
N CYS A 304 -16.51 12.03 13.06
CA CYS A 304 -15.12 11.78 12.71
C CYS A 304 -14.86 11.80 11.19
N ASP A 305 -15.75 12.41 10.41
CA ASP A 305 -15.63 12.46 8.94
C ASP A 305 -14.32 13.12 8.48
N GLY A 306 -13.77 14.04 9.27
CA GLY A 306 -12.52 14.74 8.95
C GLY A 306 -11.25 13.89 9.04
N ILE A 307 -11.33 12.68 9.61
CA ILE A 307 -10.24 11.71 9.69
C ILE A 307 -10.59 10.37 9.00
N LEU A 308 -11.78 10.25 8.42
CA LEU A 308 -12.23 9.02 7.78
C LEU A 308 -11.34 8.66 6.59
N HIS A 309 -10.98 7.38 6.42
CA HIS A 309 -10.22 6.88 5.27
C HIS A 309 -10.88 5.65 4.65
N ASN A 310 -11.98 5.82 3.91
CA ASN A 310 -12.74 4.68 3.40
C ASN A 310 -12.51 4.45 1.89
N GLY A 311 -11.70 3.43 1.57
CA GLY A 311 -11.41 2.99 0.20
C GLY A 311 -12.63 2.52 -0.60
N THR A 312 -13.63 1.95 0.08
CA THR A 312 -14.85 1.45 -0.56
C THR A 312 -15.77 2.54 -1.07
N THR A 313 -15.87 3.65 -0.34
CA THR A 313 -16.80 4.74 -0.64
C THR A 313 -16.11 5.96 -1.25
N GLY A 314 -14.77 5.96 -1.33
CA GLY A 314 -13.97 7.11 -1.76
C GLY A 314 -14.10 8.31 -0.83
N LYS A 315 -14.42 8.09 0.45
CA LYS A 315 -14.59 9.15 1.45
C LYS A 315 -13.32 9.27 2.28
N TYR A 316 -12.64 10.39 2.10
CA TYR A 316 -11.41 10.72 2.81
C TYR A 316 -11.56 12.09 3.48
N GLY A 317 -11.30 12.13 4.78
CA GLY A 317 -11.16 13.38 5.53
C GLY A 317 -9.84 14.08 5.19
N ALA A 318 -9.80 15.40 5.29
CA ALA A 318 -8.61 16.22 5.04
C ALA A 318 -7.44 15.86 5.96
N TYR A 319 -7.72 15.30 7.15
CA TYR A 319 -6.72 14.90 8.13
C TYR A 319 -6.51 13.39 8.20
N SER A 320 -7.14 12.60 7.32
CA SER A 320 -7.01 11.14 7.31
C SER A 320 -5.60 10.64 6.96
N MET A 321 -4.74 11.54 6.46
CA MET A 321 -3.34 11.29 6.16
C MET A 321 -2.39 11.64 7.33
N CYS A 322 -2.90 12.27 8.39
CA CYS A 322 -2.09 12.60 9.57
C CYS A 322 -1.85 11.37 10.45
N GLY A 323 -0.87 11.44 11.35
CA GLY A 323 -0.64 10.32 12.26
C GLY A 323 -1.80 10.15 13.26
N ALA A 324 -2.03 8.93 13.73
CA ALA A 324 -3.12 8.59 14.65
C ALA A 324 -3.24 9.52 15.87
N LYS A 325 -2.13 9.99 16.44
CA LYS A 325 -2.15 10.94 17.56
C LYS A 325 -2.75 12.30 17.16
N GLU A 326 -2.35 12.83 16.01
CA GLU A 326 -2.83 14.12 15.49
C GLU A 326 -4.31 14.02 15.11
N GLN A 327 -4.70 12.92 14.45
CA GLN A 327 -6.09 12.62 14.15
C GLN A 327 -6.95 12.56 15.43
N LEU A 328 -6.42 11.93 16.49
CA LEU A 328 -7.11 11.83 17.78
C LEU A 328 -7.26 13.21 18.43
N ASN A 329 -6.22 14.03 18.40
CA ASN A 329 -6.27 15.40 18.91
C ASN A 329 -7.30 16.25 18.17
N PHE A 330 -7.40 16.12 16.85
CA PHE A 330 -8.44 16.77 16.04
C PHE A 330 -9.85 16.46 16.56
N VAL A 331 -10.19 15.16 16.70
CA VAL A 331 -11.55 14.76 17.07
C VAL A 331 -11.87 15.06 18.53
N LEU A 332 -10.88 14.99 19.43
CA LEU A 332 -11.02 15.42 20.83
C LEU A 332 -11.29 16.93 20.92
N ASP A 333 -10.54 17.75 20.18
CA ASP A 333 -10.74 19.20 20.14
C ASP A 333 -12.07 19.59 19.49
N LYS A 334 -12.47 18.88 18.44
CA LYS A 334 -13.77 19.06 17.79
C LYS A 334 -14.91 18.85 18.79
N TYR A 335 -14.95 17.70 19.45
CA TYR A 335 -15.95 17.42 20.49
C TYR A 335 -15.91 18.47 21.60
N TRP A 336 -14.72 18.81 22.10
CA TRP A 336 -14.57 19.80 23.16
C TRP A 336 -15.12 21.18 22.75
N THR A 337 -14.89 21.59 21.50
CA THR A 337 -15.42 22.82 20.92
C THR A 337 -16.95 22.79 20.79
N GLU A 338 -17.52 21.68 20.34
CA GLU A 338 -18.98 21.46 20.27
C GLU A 338 -19.63 21.53 21.66
N GLN A 339 -18.93 21.08 22.71
CA GLN A 339 -19.37 21.20 24.10
C GLN A 339 -19.22 22.62 24.68
N GLY A 340 -18.79 23.60 23.88
CA GLY A 340 -18.57 24.98 24.32
C GLY A 340 -17.31 25.14 25.16
N LYS A 341 -16.29 24.31 24.93
CA LYS A 341 -14.98 24.36 25.60
C LYS A 341 -15.03 24.25 27.11
N LYS A 342 -16.01 23.50 27.65
CA LYS A 342 -16.15 23.28 29.09
C LYS A 342 -14.96 22.49 29.63
N ALA A 343 -14.49 22.83 30.82
CA ALA A 343 -13.32 22.19 31.44
C ALA A 343 -13.50 20.67 31.64
N ASN A 344 -14.73 20.22 31.88
CA ASN A 344 -15.05 18.80 32.06
C ASN A 344 -15.27 18.02 30.74
N ALA A 345 -15.29 18.69 29.59
CA ALA A 345 -15.48 18.06 28.29
C ALA A 345 -14.18 17.56 27.64
N CYS A 346 -13.01 17.91 28.20
CA CYS A 346 -11.69 17.43 27.77
C CYS A 346 -11.06 16.49 28.82
N GLY A 347 -11.84 15.51 29.29
CA GLY A 347 -11.43 14.59 30.34
C GLY A 347 -11.16 13.17 29.84
N PHE A 348 -12.14 12.59 29.13
CA PHE A 348 -12.10 11.24 28.56
C PHE A 348 -11.51 10.18 29.50
N GLY A 349 -12.08 10.04 30.71
CA GLY A 349 -11.59 9.09 31.71
C GLY A 349 -10.18 9.38 32.26
N GLY A 350 -9.66 10.58 32.01
CA GLY A 350 -8.29 10.97 32.35
C GLY A 350 -7.30 10.84 31.19
N SER A 351 -7.73 10.40 30.01
CA SER A 351 -6.87 10.19 28.84
C SER A 351 -6.62 11.45 28.01
N ALA A 352 -7.41 12.51 28.19
CA ALA A 352 -7.23 13.80 27.50
C ALA A 352 -6.94 14.93 28.48
N THR A 353 -6.38 16.03 27.97
CA THR A 353 -6.09 17.24 28.72
C THR A 353 -6.13 18.47 27.83
N THR A 354 -6.41 19.65 28.43
CA THR A 354 -6.36 20.90 27.70
C THR A 354 -4.94 21.44 27.58
N THR A 355 -4.63 22.09 26.47
CA THR A 355 -3.34 22.73 26.21
C THR A 355 -3.52 24.12 25.59
N SER A 356 -2.45 24.91 25.56
CA SER A 356 -2.43 26.19 24.85
C SER A 356 -2.47 25.97 23.35
N THR A 357 -3.29 26.75 22.64
CA THR A 357 -3.41 26.66 21.18
C THR A 357 -2.54 27.70 20.48
N VAL A 358 -2.09 27.36 19.27
CA VAL A 358 -1.43 28.28 18.35
C VAL A 358 -2.42 28.70 17.28
N LYS A 359 -2.65 30.01 17.15
CA LYS A 359 -3.51 30.53 16.08
C LYS A 359 -2.84 30.31 14.72
N ALA A 360 -3.52 29.62 13.82
CA ALA A 360 -3.06 29.44 12.44
C ALA A 360 -2.86 30.79 11.74
N THR A 361 -1.70 30.98 11.12
CA THR A 361 -1.34 32.15 10.31
C THR A 361 -0.63 31.71 9.03
N GLY A 362 -0.49 32.61 8.04
CA GLY A 362 0.20 32.31 6.78
C GLY A 362 -0.33 31.03 6.10
N THR A 363 0.58 30.14 5.73
CA THR A 363 0.27 28.86 5.09
C THR A 363 -0.66 27.97 5.93
N CYS A 364 -0.49 27.91 7.26
CA CYS A 364 -1.41 27.16 8.12
C CYS A 364 -2.85 27.65 7.99
N SER A 365 -3.04 28.98 7.95
CA SER A 365 -4.38 29.55 7.80
C SER A 365 -5.00 29.25 6.44
N ALA A 366 -4.19 29.12 5.38
CA ALA A 366 -4.68 28.76 4.06
C ALA A 366 -5.05 27.26 3.99
N LEU A 367 -4.15 26.38 4.43
CA LEU A 367 -4.34 24.93 4.44
C LEU A 367 -5.55 24.52 5.29
N MET A 368 -5.65 25.03 6.53
CA MET A 368 -6.79 24.71 7.40
C MET A 368 -8.11 25.31 6.90
N LYS A 369 -8.07 26.39 6.11
CA LYS A 369 -9.27 26.95 5.48
C LYS A 369 -9.77 26.05 4.34
N GLU A 370 -8.87 25.44 3.58
CA GLU A 370 -9.22 24.42 2.57
C GLU A 370 -9.81 23.17 3.22
N ALA A 371 -9.19 22.68 4.31
CA ALA A 371 -9.69 21.53 5.07
C ALA A 371 -11.07 21.79 5.71
N GLY A 372 -11.34 23.03 6.11
CA GLY A 372 -12.56 23.42 6.81
C GLY A 372 -12.58 22.98 8.27
N THR A 373 -13.55 23.50 9.03
CA THR A 373 -13.69 23.20 10.46
C THR A 373 -14.04 21.74 10.74
N GLU A 374 -14.82 21.13 9.85
CA GLU A 374 -15.18 19.70 9.92
C GLU A 374 -14.06 18.78 9.45
N GLY A 375 -13.01 19.34 8.82
CA GLY A 375 -11.93 18.56 8.21
C GLY A 375 -12.37 17.77 6.97
N THR A 376 -13.49 18.10 6.33
CA THR A 376 -14.05 17.36 5.17
C THR A 376 -13.80 18.05 3.84
N GLY A 377 -13.09 19.18 3.83
CA GLY A 377 -12.72 19.90 2.62
C GLY A 377 -11.55 19.27 1.88
N THR A 378 -11.40 19.59 0.60
CA THR A 378 -10.30 19.11 -0.24
C THR A 378 -9.13 20.09 -0.18
N VAL A 379 -7.98 19.62 0.30
CA VAL A 379 -6.74 20.41 0.33
C VAL A 379 -5.95 20.14 -0.94
N THR A 380 -5.76 21.18 -1.75
CA THR A 380 -5.07 21.10 -3.05
C THR A 380 -3.70 21.79 -3.01
N SER A 381 -3.48 22.62 -1.99
CA SER A 381 -2.21 23.27 -1.73
C SER A 381 -1.12 22.25 -1.39
N LYS A 382 -0.06 22.22 -2.20
CA LYS A 382 1.07 21.29 -2.02
C LYS A 382 1.86 21.60 -0.75
N PRO A 383 2.47 20.59 -0.10
CA PRO A 383 3.47 20.82 0.94
C PRO A 383 4.57 21.74 0.41
N SER A 384 4.98 22.74 1.19
CA SER A 384 6.14 23.56 0.82
C SER A 384 7.40 22.69 0.91
N ALA A 385 8.17 22.59 -0.18
CA ALA A 385 9.41 21.78 -0.27
C ALA A 385 10.46 22.10 0.82
N THR A 386 10.29 23.22 1.55
CA THR A 386 11.16 23.68 2.63
C THR A 386 10.99 22.95 3.98
N ALA A 387 9.96 22.11 4.16
CA ALA A 387 9.73 21.43 5.46
C ALA A 387 10.58 20.15 5.65
N ALA A 388 11.14 19.57 4.58
CA ALA A 388 11.95 18.34 4.66
C ALA A 388 13.34 18.54 5.30
N ALA A 389 13.77 19.78 5.57
CA ALA A 389 15.15 20.09 5.99
C ALA A 389 15.33 20.48 7.47
N SER A 390 14.29 20.48 8.32
CA SER A 390 14.40 20.98 9.70
C SER A 390 13.82 20.07 10.79
N GLY A 391 13.90 18.75 10.61
CA GLY A 391 13.62 17.77 11.67
C GLY A 391 14.91 17.18 12.24
N SER A 392 15.59 17.91 13.14
CA SER A 392 16.65 17.32 13.97
C SER A 392 16.03 16.28 14.90
N VAL A 393 16.17 15.00 14.56
CA VAL A 393 15.69 13.88 15.38
C VAL A 393 16.64 13.70 16.57
N SER A 394 16.25 14.23 17.72
CA SER A 394 16.64 13.70 19.01
C SER A 394 15.46 12.88 19.55
N GLY A 395 15.44 11.60 19.18
CA GLY A 395 14.44 10.62 19.59
C GLY A 395 15.11 9.27 19.81
N THR A 396 15.24 8.90 21.09
CA THR A 396 15.80 7.66 21.61
C THR A 396 15.24 6.41 20.91
N ALA A 397 16.16 5.55 20.47
CA ALA A 397 15.88 4.20 20.00
C ALA A 397 15.12 3.40 21.07
N GLY A 398 13.84 3.09 20.78
CA GLY A 398 13.08 2.07 21.47
C GLY A 398 13.51 0.70 20.93
N VAL A 399 14.38 0.03 21.68
CA VAL A 399 14.79 -1.35 21.46
C VAL A 399 13.62 -2.27 21.88
N SER A 400 13.14 -3.10 20.97
CA SER A 400 12.42 -4.33 21.32
C SER A 400 12.97 -5.47 20.47
N ALA A 401 13.73 -6.32 21.13
CA ALA A 401 14.29 -7.55 20.60
C ALA A 401 13.31 -8.72 20.80
N VAL A 402 13.02 -9.49 19.75
CA VAL A 402 12.93 -10.97 19.67
C VAL A 402 12.96 -11.27 18.15
N GLY A 403 13.92 -11.99 17.56
CA GLY A 403 14.21 -13.41 17.75
C GLY A 403 13.37 -14.23 16.76
N SER A 404 13.98 -14.64 15.65
CA SER A 404 13.38 -15.48 14.60
C SER A 404 12.77 -16.76 15.15
N ALA A 405 11.51 -17.06 14.78
CA ALA A 405 10.97 -18.42 14.71
C ALA A 405 9.63 -18.46 13.96
N GLY A 406 9.62 -19.14 12.81
CA GLY A 406 8.61 -20.13 12.40
C GLY A 406 7.13 -19.75 12.39
N SER A 407 6.57 -19.66 11.19
CA SER A 407 5.15 -19.77 10.89
C SER A 407 4.52 -21.02 11.52
N ALA A 408 3.43 -20.85 12.25
CA ALA A 408 2.45 -21.90 12.51
C ALA A 408 1.05 -21.29 12.58
N SER A 409 0.25 -21.61 11.56
CA SER A 409 -1.18 -21.36 11.46
C SER A 409 -1.95 -21.97 12.63
N SER A 410 -2.74 -21.17 13.34
CA SER A 410 -3.97 -21.65 13.99
C SER A 410 -4.95 -20.49 14.18
N GLY A 411 -6.15 -20.67 13.65
CA GLY A 411 -7.15 -19.62 13.47
C GLY A 411 -7.70 -19.05 14.78
N ARG A 412 -7.98 -17.74 14.74
CA ARG A 412 -8.96 -17.09 15.60
C ARG A 412 -9.78 -16.15 14.72
N GLY A 413 -11.09 -16.32 14.79
CA GLY A 413 -12.06 -15.73 13.87
C GLY A 413 -12.08 -14.21 13.92
N SER A 414 -12.24 -13.63 12.73
CA SER A 414 -12.50 -12.23 12.49
C SER A 414 -13.84 -11.83 13.13
N VAL A 415 -13.82 -10.82 14.00
CA VAL A 415 -15.03 -10.16 14.47
C VAL A 415 -15.41 -9.13 13.41
N MET A 416 -16.32 -9.52 12.51
CA MET A 416 -17.03 -8.59 11.63
C MET A 416 -17.88 -7.65 12.49
N MET A 417 -17.58 -6.35 12.51
CA MET A 417 -18.48 -5.35 13.08
C MET A 417 -19.71 -5.20 12.19
N VAL A 418 -20.77 -5.93 12.50
CA VAL A 418 -22.11 -5.70 11.95
C VAL A 418 -22.69 -4.48 12.68
N SER A 419 -22.92 -3.39 11.95
CA SER A 419 -23.71 -2.27 12.45
C SER A 419 -25.18 -2.70 12.58
N VAL A 420 -25.63 -2.91 13.81
CA VAL A 420 -27.03 -3.27 14.11
C VAL A 420 -27.73 -2.03 14.67
N GLY A 421 -28.72 -1.53 13.93
CA GLY A 421 -29.55 -0.39 14.35
C GLY A 421 -30.40 -0.73 15.58
N THR A 422 -30.77 0.30 16.32
CA THR A 422 -31.52 0.22 17.60
C THR A 422 -32.87 -0.52 17.50
N TRP A 423 -33.45 -0.61 16.30
CA TRP A 423 -34.71 -1.34 16.07
C TRP A 423 -34.53 -2.87 16.11
N GLN A 424 -33.41 -3.39 15.61
CA GLN A 424 -33.20 -4.84 15.54
C GLN A 424 -32.91 -5.45 16.93
N VAL A 425 -32.25 -4.72 17.83
CA VAL A 425 -32.00 -5.15 19.22
C VAL A 425 -33.32 -5.38 19.98
N GLY A 426 -34.33 -4.52 19.77
CA GLY A 426 -35.64 -4.66 20.39
C GLY A 426 -36.37 -5.94 19.97
N VAL A 427 -36.30 -6.31 18.69
CA VAL A 427 -36.95 -7.53 18.16
C VAL A 427 -36.26 -8.80 18.69
N TYR A 428 -34.93 -8.82 18.78
CA TYR A 428 -34.20 -9.98 19.32
C TYR A 428 -34.49 -10.23 20.80
N ILE A 429 -34.59 -9.17 21.62
CA ILE A 429 -34.91 -9.32 23.05
C ILE A 429 -36.32 -9.89 23.23
N VAL A 430 -37.31 -9.39 22.47
CA VAL A 430 -38.70 -9.88 22.56
C VAL A 430 -38.77 -11.35 22.12
N THR A 431 -38.07 -11.72 21.05
CA THR A 431 -38.10 -13.10 20.52
C THR A 431 -37.39 -14.07 21.48
N GLY A 432 -36.28 -13.64 22.11
CA GLY A 432 -35.58 -14.41 23.13
C GLY A 432 -36.40 -14.66 24.39
N VAL A 433 -37.16 -13.65 24.86
CA VAL A 433 -38.05 -13.79 26.03
C VAL A 433 -39.24 -14.71 25.71
N VAL A 434 -39.83 -14.61 24.51
CA VAL A 434 -40.93 -15.49 24.09
C VAL A 434 -40.46 -16.94 23.93
N ALA A 435 -39.28 -17.16 23.36
CA ALA A 435 -38.70 -18.50 23.23
C ALA A 435 -38.32 -19.11 24.60
N GLY A 436 -37.78 -18.29 25.51
CA GLY A 436 -37.45 -18.72 26.88
C GLY A 436 -38.70 -19.11 27.69
N LEU A 437 -39.79 -18.35 27.57
CA LEU A 437 -41.06 -18.68 28.22
C LEU A 437 -41.73 -19.92 27.60
N GLY A 438 -41.59 -20.14 26.29
CA GLY A 438 -42.09 -21.34 25.61
C GLY A 438 -41.40 -22.63 26.05
N MET A 439 -40.11 -22.56 26.38
CA MET A 439 -39.36 -23.73 26.89
C MET A 439 -39.63 -24.07 28.36
N VAL A 440 -40.26 -23.18 29.13
CA VAL A 440 -40.67 -23.43 30.53
C VAL A 440 -42.11 -23.99 30.62
N LEU A 441 -42.86 -23.95 29.51
CA LEU A 441 -44.25 -24.38 29.42
C LEU A 441 -44.46 -25.70 28.63
N LEU A 442 -43.37 -26.39 28.26
CA LEU A 442 -43.33 -27.77 27.76
C LEU A 442 -42.55 -28.63 28.76
#